data_AF-A0A1S8X8G8-F1
#
_entry.id   AF-A0A1S8X8G8-F1
#
_cell.length_a   1.000
_cell.length_b   1.000
_cell.length_c   1.000
_cell.angle_alpha   90.00
_cell.angle_beta   90.00
_cell.angle_gamma   90.00
#
_symmetry.space_group_name_H-M   'P 1'
#
loop_
_entity.id
_entity.type
_entity.pdbx_description
1 polymer ?
#
loop_
_entity_poly.entity_id
_entity_poly.type
_entity_poly.pdbx_seq_one_letter_code
_entity_poly.pdbx_strand_id
1 'polypeptide(L)'
;MADTQEAYYPIAVLIEELRNEDLQLRLNSIRQLKTIALTLGPEKTQSQLIPFLNDTICDEDEVLFALAEQLGTLVPYVGGPEHAPSLLPPLENFAAV
;
A
#
# COMPACT_ATOMS: atom_id res chain seq x y z
N MET A 1 18.69 -13.26 -18.54
CA MET A 1 18.29 -11.92 -18.07
C MET A 1 16.80 -12.00 -17.78
N ALA A 2 16.40 -12.47 -16.60
CA ALA A 2 14.99 -12.72 -16.26
C ALA A 2 14.57 -12.09 -14.91
N ASP A 3 15.43 -11.31 -14.28
CA ASP A 3 15.34 -11.04 -12.84
C ASP A 3 14.76 -9.66 -12.49
N THR A 4 14.11 -8.97 -13.45
CA THR A 4 13.56 -7.62 -13.23
C THR A 4 12.08 -7.47 -13.57
N GLN A 5 11.45 -8.44 -14.24
CA GLN A 5 10.02 -8.40 -14.57
C GLN A 5 9.13 -9.02 -13.49
N GLU A 6 9.62 -9.97 -12.69
CA GLU A 6 8.84 -10.66 -11.65
C GLU A 6 8.46 -9.73 -10.48
N ALA A 7 9.27 -8.72 -10.18
CA ALA A 7 9.00 -7.75 -9.12
C ALA A 7 7.92 -6.69 -9.50
N TYR A 8 7.62 -6.53 -10.80
CA TYR A 8 6.64 -5.55 -11.29
C TYR A 8 5.20 -6.07 -11.28
N TYR A 9 5.02 -7.39 -11.41
CA TYR A 9 3.70 -8.02 -11.41
C TYR A 9 2.90 -7.84 -10.11
N PRO A 10 3.45 -8.06 -8.91
CA PRO A 10 2.64 -8.01 -7.68
C PRO A 10 2.09 -6.62 -7.41
N ILE A 11 2.86 -5.56 -7.67
CA ILE A 11 2.38 -4.19 -7.44
C ILE A 11 1.32 -3.78 -8.46
N ALA A 12 1.46 -4.18 -9.73
CA ALA A 12 0.49 -3.87 -10.78
C ALA A 12 -0.87 -4.50 -10.48
N VAL A 13 -0.89 -5.77 -10.08
CA VAL A 13 -2.12 -6.47 -9.69
C VAL A 13 -2.75 -5.79 -8.47
N LEU A 14 -1.96 -5.45 -7.44
CA LEU A 14 -2.48 -4.75 -6.27
C LEU A 14 -3.10 -3.39 -6.64
N ILE A 15 -2.47 -2.64 -7.53
CA ILE A 15 -2.98 -1.36 -8.02
C ILE A 15 -4.32 -1.55 -8.74
N GLU A 16 -4.41 -2.56 -9.62
CA GLU A 16 -5.65 -2.87 -10.34
C GLU A 16 -6.77 -3.32 -9.38
N GLU A 17 -6.46 -4.15 -8.39
CA GLU A 17 -7.45 -4.61 -7.42
C GLU A 17 -7.87 -3.52 -6.41
N LEU A 18 -6.97 -2.61 -5.99
CA LEU A 18 -7.32 -1.46 -5.15
C LEU A 18 -8.19 -0.43 -5.88
N ARG A 19 -8.03 -0.32 -7.21
CA ARG A 19 -8.88 0.54 -8.06
C ARG A 19 -10.18 -0.14 -8.50
N ASN A 20 -10.42 -1.37 -8.05
CA ASN A 20 -11.63 -2.11 -8.38
C ASN A 20 -12.86 -1.50 -7.68
N GLU A 21 -14.03 -1.63 -8.31
CA GLU A 21 -15.32 -1.21 -7.75
C GLU A 21 -15.84 -2.16 -6.66
N ASP A 22 -15.33 -3.40 -6.64
CA ASP A 22 -15.72 -4.39 -5.65
C ASP A 22 -14.96 -4.18 -4.32
N LEU A 23 -15.71 -3.87 -3.27
CA LEU A 23 -15.18 -3.63 -1.93
C LEU A 23 -14.43 -4.84 -1.36
N GLN A 24 -14.86 -6.08 -1.66
CA GLN A 24 -14.17 -7.26 -1.16
C GLN A 24 -12.81 -7.45 -1.85
N LEU A 25 -12.71 -7.17 -3.15
CA LEU A 25 -11.43 -7.19 -3.86
C LEU A 25 -10.46 -6.14 -3.31
N ARG A 26 -10.96 -4.92 -3.06
CA ARG A 26 -10.18 -3.86 -2.41
C ARG A 26 -9.62 -4.31 -1.06
N LEU A 27 -10.48 -4.83 -0.17
CA LEU A 27 -10.08 -5.33 1.15
C LEU A 27 -9.10 -6.50 1.08
N ASN A 28 -9.31 -7.43 0.14
CA ASN A 28 -8.40 -8.55 -0.06
C ASN A 28 -7.00 -8.05 -0.49
N SER A 29 -6.96 -7.06 -1.38
CA SER A 29 -5.72 -6.41 -1.81
C SER A 29 -5.01 -5.74 -0.66
N ILE A 30 -5.75 -5.02 0.18
CA ILE A 30 -5.19 -4.35 1.36
C ILE A 30 -4.47 -5.36 2.25
N ARG A 31 -5.03 -6.56 2.47
CA ARG A 31 -4.34 -7.62 3.22
C ARG A 31 -3.08 -8.14 2.52
N GLN A 32 -3.02 -8.08 1.20
CA GLN A 32 -1.83 -8.43 0.42
C GLN A 32 -0.75 -7.34 0.43
N LEU A 33 -1.07 -6.07 0.76
CA LEU A 33 -0.08 -4.97 0.85
C LEU A 33 1.15 -5.36 1.66
N LYS A 34 0.95 -6.01 2.82
CA LYS A 34 2.02 -6.45 3.69
C LYS A 34 2.95 -7.48 3.02
N THR A 35 2.37 -8.48 2.36
CA THR A 35 3.11 -9.53 1.63
C THR A 35 3.90 -8.92 0.49
N ILE A 36 3.29 -7.96 -0.21
CA ILE A 36 3.91 -7.26 -1.34
C ILE A 36 5.05 -6.37 -0.85
N ALA A 37 4.86 -5.60 0.22
CA ALA A 37 5.91 -4.78 0.82
C ALA A 37 7.09 -5.62 1.32
N LEU A 38 6.83 -6.80 1.90
CA LEU A 38 7.87 -7.78 2.26
C LEU A 38 8.65 -8.25 1.03
N THR A 39 7.95 -8.50 -0.09
CA THR A 39 8.55 -9.05 -1.32
C THR A 39 9.34 -7.98 -2.10
N LEU A 40 8.81 -6.76 -2.18
CA LEU A 40 9.44 -5.63 -2.87
C LEU A 40 10.59 -5.00 -2.07
N GLY A 41 10.53 -5.08 -0.75
CA GLY A 41 11.47 -4.43 0.15
C GLY A 41 11.21 -2.93 0.35
N PRO A 42 11.98 -2.30 1.25
CA PRO A 42 11.71 -0.96 1.75
C PRO A 42 11.88 0.16 0.72
N GLU A 43 12.88 0.05 -0.15
CA GLU A 43 13.15 1.06 -1.17
C GLU A 43 11.98 1.23 -2.15
N LYS A 44 11.42 0.10 -2.61
CA LYS A 44 10.30 0.10 -3.55
C LYS A 44 8.97 0.40 -2.88
N THR A 45 8.79 -0.03 -1.64
CA THR A 45 7.61 0.32 -0.84
C THR A 45 7.53 1.84 -0.68
N GLN A 46 8.62 2.50 -0.32
CA GLN A 46 8.64 3.95 -0.16
C GLN A 46 8.48 4.72 -1.49
N SER A 47 9.20 4.30 -2.54
CA SER A 47 9.21 5.04 -3.81
C SER A 47 8.03 4.75 -4.73
N GLN A 48 7.26 3.67 -4.51
CA GLN A 48 6.12 3.31 -5.35
C GLN A 48 4.83 3.10 -4.56
N LEU A 49 4.85 2.29 -3.50
CA LEU A 49 3.64 1.91 -2.77
C LEU A 49 3.07 3.08 -1.96
N ILE A 50 3.92 3.81 -1.24
CA ILE A 50 3.52 5.00 -0.46
C ILE A 50 2.88 6.08 -1.33
N PRO A 51 3.51 6.56 -2.43
CA PRO A 51 2.88 7.56 -3.28
C PRO A 51 1.59 7.04 -3.93
N PHE A 52 1.51 5.75 -4.26
CA PHE A 52 0.27 5.16 -4.76
C PHE A 52 -0.85 5.21 -3.73
N LEU A 53 -0.59 4.80 -2.48
CA LEU A 53 -1.57 4.88 -1.40
C LEU A 53 -2.00 6.33 -1.11
N ASN A 54 -1.07 7.28 -1.26
CA ASN A 54 -1.36 8.69 -1.05
C ASN A 54 -2.23 9.31 -2.16
N ASP A 55 -2.12 8.81 -3.39
CA ASP A 55 -2.95 9.23 -4.54
C ASP A 55 -4.26 8.44 -4.64
N THR A 56 -4.33 7.28 -3.97
CA THR A 56 -5.54 6.46 -3.94
C THR A 56 -6.57 7.11 -3.05
N ILE A 57 -7.63 7.62 -3.67
CA ILE A 57 -8.81 8.13 -2.97
C ILE A 57 -9.69 6.93 -2.61
N CYS A 58 -10.01 6.78 -1.32
CA CYS A 58 -10.93 5.77 -0.82
C CYS A 58 -12.13 6.46 -0.19
N ASP A 59 -13.31 6.29 -0.78
CA ASP A 59 -14.57 6.89 -0.31
C ASP A 59 -15.33 5.97 0.65
N GLU A 60 -14.88 4.73 0.86
CA GLU A 60 -15.51 3.77 1.78
C GLU A 60 -14.75 3.66 3.12
N ASP A 61 -15.47 3.89 4.22
CA ASP A 61 -14.95 3.81 5.60
C ASP A 61 -14.25 2.46 5.91
N GLU A 62 -14.79 1.34 5.41
CA GLU A 62 -14.25 0.00 5.68
C GLU A 62 -12.88 -0.20 5.01
N VAL A 63 -12.71 0.37 3.80
CA VAL A 63 -11.47 0.35 3.04
C VAL A 63 -10.44 1.26 3.69
N LEU A 64 -10.84 2.47 4.09
CA LEU A 64 -10.01 3.43 4.82
C LEU A 64 -9.48 2.83 6.12
N PHE A 65 -10.36 2.20 6.91
CA PHE A 65 -9.98 1.56 8.17
C PHE A 65 -8.96 0.44 7.95
N ALA A 66 -9.21 -0.45 6.99
CA ALA A 66 -8.29 -1.53 6.66
C ALA A 66 -6.94 -1.00 6.16
N LEU A 67 -6.93 0.04 5.32
CA LEU A 67 -5.70 0.69 4.85
C LEU A 67 -4.91 1.29 6.00
N ALA A 68 -5.55 2.06 6.88
CA ALA A 68 -4.90 2.68 8.02
C ALA A 68 -4.26 1.64 8.95
N GLU A 69 -4.97 0.53 9.21
CA GLU A 69 -4.42 -0.60 9.98
C GLU A 69 -3.20 -1.20 9.29
N GLN A 70 -3.29 -1.47 7.98
CA GLN A 70 -2.16 -2.05 7.24
C GLN A 70 -0.96 -1.10 7.16
N LEU A 71 -1.18 0.20 6.95
CA LEU A 71 -0.14 1.24 6.98
C LEU A 71 0.62 1.24 8.31
N GLY A 72 -0.08 1.09 9.44
CA GLY A 72 0.55 0.93 10.75
C GLY A 72 1.49 -0.29 10.83
N THR A 73 1.14 -1.38 10.13
CA THR A 73 2.00 -2.58 10.06
C THR A 73 3.13 -2.49 9.04
N LEU A 74 3.10 -1.50 8.13
CA LEU A 74 4.10 -1.28 7.08
C LEU A 74 5.38 -0.59 7.57
N VAL A 75 5.40 -0.03 8.78
CA VAL A 75 6.56 0.65 9.40
C VAL A 75 7.89 -0.13 9.30
N PRO A 76 7.97 -1.41 9.69
CA PRO A 76 9.21 -2.19 9.52
C PRO A 76 9.55 -2.45 8.04
N TYR A 77 8.57 -2.39 7.15
CA TYR A 77 8.73 -2.67 5.72
C TYR A 77 9.10 -1.45 4.89
N VAL A 78 9.01 -0.22 5.41
CA VAL A 78 9.47 1.02 4.73
C VAL A 78 10.92 1.38 5.02
N GLY A 79 11.64 0.53 5.75
CA GLY A 79 13.01 0.81 6.20
C GLY A 79 13.09 1.15 7.69
N GLY A 80 12.08 0.75 8.46
CA GLY A 80 12.05 0.90 9.90
C GLY A 80 11.41 2.21 10.37
N PRO A 81 11.42 2.46 11.71
CA PRO A 81 10.77 3.62 12.32
C PRO A 81 11.34 4.97 11.86
N GLU A 82 12.57 4.97 11.34
CA GLU A 82 13.20 6.12 10.69
C GLU A 82 12.46 6.61 9.42
N HIS A 83 11.79 5.69 8.71
CA HIS A 83 10.99 5.98 7.51
C HIS A 83 9.47 6.00 7.78
N ALA A 84 9.05 5.81 9.04
CA ALA A 84 7.67 6.00 9.48
C ALA A 84 7.04 7.35 9.08
N PRO A 85 7.74 8.51 9.09
CA PRO A 85 7.11 9.77 8.68
C PRO A 85 6.65 9.79 7.22
N SER A 86 7.16 8.91 6.35
CA SER A 86 6.66 8.77 4.98
C SER A 86 5.24 8.19 4.92
N LEU A 87 4.75 7.54 5.98
CA LEU A 87 3.40 6.99 6.10
C LEU A 87 2.38 8.01 6.63
N LEU A 88 2.84 9.15 7.16
CA LEU A 88 1.96 10.22 7.66
C LEU A 88 1.11 10.87 6.57
N PRO A 89 1.66 11.30 5.41
CA PRO A 89 0.85 11.92 4.36
C PRO A 89 -0.36 11.09 3.90
N PRO A 90 -0.24 9.77 3.60
CA PRO A 90 -1.41 8.98 3.26
C PRO A 90 -2.40 8.86 4.43
N LEU A 91 -1.94 8.75 5.68
CA LEU A 91 -2.82 8.74 6.85
C LEU A 91 -3.55 10.08 7.06
N GLU A 92 -2.89 11.21 6.81
CA GLU A 92 -3.52 12.54 6.87
C GLU A 92 -4.60 12.68 5.80
N ASN A 93 -4.34 12.20 4.57
CA ASN A 93 -5.34 12.17 3.50
C ASN A 93 -6.54 11.30 3.87
N PHE A 94 -6.32 10.12 4.46
CA PHE A 94 -7.40 9.24 4.91
C PHE A 94 -8.16 9.78 6.13
N ALA A 95 -7.55 10.64 6.95
CA ALA A 95 -8.22 11.27 8.08
C ALA A 95 -8.93 12.58 7.72
N ALA A 96 -8.58 13.19 6.59
CA ALA A 96 -9.15 14.45 6.13
C ALA A 96 -10.44 14.28 5.31
N VAL A 97 -10.76 13.04 4.91
CA VAL A 97 -11.98 12.69 4.16
C VAL A 97 -13.20 12.56 5.09
#